data_AF-A0A2V4VRX2-F1
#
_entry.id   AF-A0A2V4VRX2-F1
#
_cell.length_a   1.000
_cell.length_b   1.000
_cell.length_c   1.000
_cell.angle_alpha   90.00
_cell.angle_beta   90.00
_cell.angle_gamma   90.00
#
_symmetry.space_group_name_H-M   'P 1'
#
loop_
_entity.id
_entity.type
_entity.pdbx_description
1 polymer ?
#
loop_
_entity_poly.entity_id
_entity_poly.type
_entity_poly.pdbx_seq_one_letter_code
_entity_poly.pdbx_strand_id
1 'polypeptide(L)' 'MNPLLNNVEYKTSAYLFAAFGGATAGAMRTKWNTAICCTSLMVLYTIDSDPTKSRNHDLITGEETSVSMDLFERW' A
#
# COMPACT_ATOMS: atom_id res chain seq x y z
N MET A 1 4.11 -4.15 32.54
CA MET A 1 3.99 -3.95 31.08
C MET A 1 2.83 -4.81 30.59
N ASN A 2 1.87 -4.21 29.89
CA ASN A 2 0.67 -4.92 29.42
C ASN A 2 1.05 -5.74 28.16
N PRO A 3 0.96 -7.08 28.17
CA PRO A 3 1.39 -7.93 27.05
C PRO A 3 0.58 -7.73 25.76
N LEU A 4 -0.50 -6.95 25.80
CA LEU A 4 -1.34 -6.61 24.63
C LEU A 4 -0.71 -5.57 23.68
N LEU A 5 0.40 -4.94 24.05
CA LEU A 5 1.05 -3.89 23.23
C LEU A 5 1.94 -4.41 22.09
N ASN A 6 2.16 -5.73 21.98
CA ASN A 6 3.18 -6.31 21.08
C ASN A 6 2.64 -7.07 19.87
N ASN A 7 1.32 -7.21 19.69
CA ASN A 7 0.77 -7.93 18.55
C ASN A 7 0.31 -6.95 17.47
N VAL A 8 1.26 -6.45 16.67
CA VAL A 8 0.93 -5.82 15.39
C VAL A 8 0.82 -6.91 14.34
N GLU A 9 -0.41 -7.15 13.87
CA GLU A 9 -0.65 -8.02 12.73
C GLU A 9 -0.46 -7.22 11.43
N TYR A 10 0.28 -7.79 10.48
CA TYR A 10 0.45 -7.20 9.16
C TYR A 10 -0.46 -7.90 8.17
N LYS A 11 -1.27 -7.12 7.45
CA LYS A 11 -2.02 -7.61 6.29
C LYS A 11 -1.41 -7.05 5.02
N THR A 12 -1.22 -7.91 4.04
CA THR A 12 -0.65 -7.53 2.76
C THR A 12 -1.73 -7.00 1.83
N SER A 13 -1.40 -6.00 1.03
CA SER A 13 -2.31 -5.43 0.03
C SER A 13 -1.61 -5.16 -1.29
N ALA A 14 -2.40 -5.16 -2.37
CA ALA A 14 -1.99 -4.70 -3.69
C ALA A 14 -2.99 -3.65 -4.18
N TYR A 15 -2.49 -2.62 -4.86
CA TYR A 15 -3.31 -1.51 -5.35
C TYR A 15 -3.29 -1.47 -6.87
N LEU A 16 -4.46 -1.64 -7.48
CA LEU A 16 -4.67 -1.45 -8.91
C LEU A 16 -4.97 0.03 -9.18
N PHE A 17 -4.45 0.55 -10.30
CA PHE A 17 -4.62 1.95 -10.70
C PHE A 17 -4.12 2.91 -9.62
N ALA A 18 -2.93 2.63 -9.08
CA ALA A 18 -2.42 3.32 -7.90
C ALA A 18 -2.06 4.80 -8.16
N ALA A 19 -1.94 5.21 -9.44
CA ALA A 19 -1.60 6.55 -9.86
C ALA A 19 -0.40 7.09 -9.06
N PHE A 20 -0.50 8.31 -8.51
CA PHE A 20 0.56 8.94 -7.71
C PHE A 20 0.62 8.44 -6.25
N GLY A 21 -0.21 7.47 -5.86
CA GLY A 21 -0.07 6.79 -4.58
C GLY A 21 -0.79 7.38 -3.38
N GLY A 22 -1.75 8.30 -3.56
CA GLY A 22 -2.50 8.90 -2.45
C GLY A 22 -3.22 7.86 -1.56
N ALA A 23 -3.91 6.89 -2.16
CA ALA A 23 -4.61 5.83 -1.43
C ALA A 23 -3.63 4.91 -0.68
N THR A 24 -2.54 4.52 -1.34
CA THR A 24 -1.47 3.69 -0.77
C THR A 24 -0.74 4.38 0.38
N ALA A 25 -0.41 5.67 0.24
CA ALA A 25 0.22 6.45 1.30
C ALA A 25 -0.70 6.54 2.54
N GLY A 26 -2.02 6.68 2.33
CA GLY A 26 -3.01 6.57 3.39
C GLY A 26 -3.02 5.19 4.04
N ALA A 27 -3.01 4.12 3.24
CA ALA A 27 -3.02 2.74 3.72
C ALA A 27 -1.78 2.37 4.53
N MET A 28 -0.58 2.75 4.07
CA MET A 28 0.70 2.54 4.78
C MET A 28 0.73 3.23 6.15
N ARG A 29 0.03 4.37 6.28
CA ARG A 29 -0.10 5.11 7.55
C ARG A 29 -1.24 4.59 8.42
N THR A 30 -2.13 3.78 7.87
CA THR A 30 -3.33 3.32 8.56
C THR A 30 -2.96 2.21 9.54
N LYS A 31 -3.44 2.38 10.77
CA LYS A 31 -3.48 1.34 11.79
C LYS A 31 -4.90 1.32 12.32
N TRP A 32 -5.47 0.13 12.48
CA TRP A 32 -6.75 -0.01 13.16
C TRP A 32 -6.62 -0.99 14.31
N ASN A 33 -7.31 -0.66 15.40
CA ASN A 33 -7.29 -1.45 16.62
C ASN A 33 -8.60 -2.20 16.75
N THR A 34 -8.49 -3.50 16.98
CA THR A 34 -9.55 -4.31 17.56
C THR A 34 -9.27 -4.45 19.07
N ALA A 35 -10.22 -4.99 19.84
CA ALA A 35 -10.03 -5.22 21.28
C ALA A 35 -8.82 -6.11 21.62
N ILE A 36 -8.28 -6.84 20.64
CA ILE A 36 -7.26 -7.89 20.83
C ILE A 36 -6.00 -7.69 19.96
N CYS A 37 -6.03 -6.83 18.95
CA CYS A 37 -4.95 -6.70 17.97
C CYS A 37 -4.92 -5.33 17.30
N CYS A 38 -3.72 -4.78 17.09
CA CYS A 38 -3.48 -3.65 16.20
C CYS A 38 -3.09 -4.21 14.83
N THR A 39 -3.78 -3.83 13.76
CA THR A 39 -3.44 -4.30 12.42
C THR A 39 -2.95 -3.13 11.56
N SER A 40 -1.92 -3.39 10.75
CA SER A 40 -1.36 -2.45 9.78
C SER A 40 -1.31 -3.07 8.39
N LEU A 41 -1.37 -2.24 7.35
CA LEU A 41 -1.26 -2.68 5.96
C LEU A 41 0.17 -2.58 5.46
N MET A 42 0.65 -3.66 4.86
CA MET A 42 1.90 -3.70 4.09
C MET A 42 1.55 -3.76 2.61
N VAL A 43 1.86 -2.69 1.88
CA VAL A 43 1.68 -2.64 0.43
C VAL A 43 2.79 -3.46 -0.22
N LEU A 44 2.43 -4.52 -0.93
CA LEU A 44 3.40 -5.35 -1.66
C LEU A 44 3.61 -4.86 -3.10
N TYR A 45 2.52 -4.52 -3.77
CA TYR A 45 2.55 -4.13 -5.17
C TYR A 45 1.56 -3.02 -5.44
N THR A 46 1.96 -2.12 -6.33
CA THR A 46 1.07 -1.14 -6.93
C THR A 46 1.18 -1.20 -8.43
N ILE A 47 0.06 -1.10 -9.12
CA ILE A 47 -0.01 -1.27 -10.57
C ILE A 47 -0.60 0.00 -11.18
N ASP A 48 0.09 0.56 -12.17
CA ASP A 48 -0.42 1.61 -13.03
C ASP A 48 0.13 1.42 -14.45
N SER A 49 -0.58 1.88 -15.47
CA SER A 49 -0.09 1.82 -16.86
C SER A 49 0.93 2.92 -17.17
N ASP A 50 0.93 4.02 -16.40
CA ASP A 50 1.78 5.18 -16.65
C ASP A 50 3.06 5.10 -15.79
N PRO A 51 4.24 4.91 -16.41
CA PRO A 51 5.50 4.80 -15.68
C PRO A 51 5.88 6.08 -14.93
N THR A 52 5.37 7.25 -15.35
CA THR A 52 5.58 8.51 -14.64
C THR A 52 4.81 8.52 -13.33
N LYS A 53 3.59 7.96 -13.32
CA LYS A 53 2.80 7.82 -12.10
C LYS A 53 3.42 6.79 -11.16
N SER A 54 3.84 5.64 -11.70
CA SER A 54 4.56 4.60 -10.96
C SER A 54 5.81 5.15 -10.26
N ARG A 55 6.68 5.87 -10.98
CA ARG A 55 7.88 6.48 -10.38
C ARG A 55 7.54 7.49 -9.29
N ASN A 56 6.54 8.35 -9.52
CA ASN A 56 6.15 9.34 -8.52
C ASN A 56 5.49 8.70 -7.29
N HIS A 57 4.76 7.60 -7.49
CA HIS A 57 4.20 6.81 -6.39
C HIS A 57 5.30 6.34 -5.44
N ASP A 58 6.35 5.69 -5.97
CA ASP A 58 7.45 5.19 -5.13
C ASP A 58 8.17 6.34 -4.42
N LEU A 59 8.34 7.51 -5.08
CA LEU A 59 8.90 8.71 -4.44
C LEU A 59 8.03 9.27 -3.31
N ILE A 60 6.70 9.26 -3.48
CA ILE A 60 5.74 9.78 -2.50
C ILE A 60 5.59 8.84 -1.30
N THR A 61 5.61 7.53 -1.56
CA THR A 61 5.45 6.51 -0.53
C THR A 61 6.77 6.16 0.17
N GLY A 62 7.90 6.34 -0.52
CA GLY A 62 9.24 6.00 -0.03
C GLY A 62 9.59 4.51 -0.18
N GLU A 63 8.77 3.73 -0.87
CA GLU A 63 8.90 2.28 -1.02
C GLU A 63 8.82 1.92 -2.52
N GLU A 64 9.72 1.06 -3.00
CA GLU A 64 9.75 0.62 -4.40
C GLU A 64 8.75 -0.53 -4.61
N THR A 65 7.48 -0.17 -4.76
CA THR A 65 6.36 -1.14 -4.86
C THR A 65 5.67 -1.10 -6.22
N SER A 66 6.01 -0.13 -7.08
CA SER A 66 5.31 0.09 -8.33
C SER A 66 5.71 -0.87 -9.45
N VAL A 67 4.70 -1.31 -10.21
CA VAL A 67 4.83 -2.12 -11.41
C VAL A 67 4.06 -1.41 -12.51
N SER A 68 4.76 -1.05 -13.59
CA SER A 68 4.12 -0.47 -14.76
C SER A 68 3.54 -1.57 -15.66
N MET A 69 2.21 -1.67 -15.69
CA MET A 69 1.50 -2.70 -16.46
C MET A 69 0.16 -2.17 -16.97
N ASP A 70 -0.13 -2.40 -18.25
CA ASP A 70 -1.47 -2.14 -18.81
C ASP A 70 -2.36 -3.35 -18.50
N LEU A 71 -3.32 -3.16 -17.60
CA LEU A 71 -4.19 -4.24 -17.09
C LEU A 71 -5.35 -4.57 -18.05
N PHE A 72 -5.64 -3.69 -19.01
CA PHE A 72 -6.79 -3.81 -19.90
C PHE A 72 -6.37 -3.44 -21.32
N GLU A 73 -6.78 -4.26 -22.29
CA GLU A 73 -6.75 -3.84 -23.68
C GLU A 73 -7.74 -2.68 -23.88
N ARG A 74 -7.25 -1.58 -24.43
CA ARG A 74 -8.08 -0.43 -24.81
C ARG A 74 -8.48 -0.65 -26.26
N TRP A 75 -9.57 -1.38 -26.46
CA TRP A 75 -10.19 -1.63 -27.75
C TRP A 75 -11.28 -0.60 -28.06
#